data_AF-A0A6A0GV95-F1
#
_entry.id   AF-A0A6A0GV95-F1
#
_cell.length_a   1.000
_cell.length_b   1.000
_cell.length_c   1.000
_cell.angle_alpha   90.00
_cell.angle_beta   90.00
_cell.angle_gamma   90.00
#
_symmetry.space_group_name_H-M   'P 1'
#
loop_
_entity.id
_entity.type
_entity.pdbx_description
1 polymer ?
#
loop_
_entity_poly.entity_id
_entity_poly.type
_entity_poly.pdbx_seq_one_letter_code
_entity_poly.pdbx_strand_id
1 'polypeptide(L)'
;MCFDGFVMYPNKHGFLSTGDHNSPGNYGLLDMSLALEWVYENIRLFNGDREAITVFGPGAGGAAAGLLAVLPKTRSYVRQFISSVGLMPGLMV
;
A
#
# COMPACT_ATOMS: atom_id res chain seq x y z
N MET A 1 11.80 -4.92 8.09
CA MET A 1 10.61 -4.71 8.94
C MET A 1 9.40 -4.93 8.05
N CYS A 2 8.54 -5.91 8.39
CA CYS A 2 7.29 -6.15 7.65
C CYS A 2 6.27 -5.12 8.15
N PHE A 3 5.91 -4.14 7.32
CA PHE A 3 4.78 -3.26 7.62
C PHE A 3 3.51 -4.06 7.33
N ASP A 4 3.06 -4.80 8.33
CA ASP A 4 1.80 -5.52 8.27
C ASP A 4 0.66 -4.50 8.39
N GLY A 5 0.08 -4.16 7.24
CA GLY A 5 -1.21 -3.46 7.13
C GLY A 5 -1.28 -2.04 7.71
N PHE A 6 -1.11 -1.03 6.85
CA PHE A 6 -1.79 0.24 7.11
C PHE A 6 -3.30 -0.02 7.08
N VAL A 7 -3.95 0.12 8.25
CA VAL A 7 -5.39 -0.11 8.42
C VAL A 7 -6.16 0.90 7.57
N MET A 8 -6.62 0.45 6.41
CA MET A 8 -7.72 1.08 5.68
C MET A 8 -9.00 0.86 6.47
N TYR A 9 -9.54 1.89 7.11
CA TYR A 9 -10.95 1.84 7.46
C TYR A 9 -11.76 1.73 6.15
N PRO A 10 -12.62 0.71 5.98
CA PRO A 10 -13.41 0.49 4.76
C PRO A 10 -14.54 1.52 4.67
N ASN A 11 -14.19 2.79 4.60
CA ASN A 11 -15.11 3.90 4.51
C ASN A 11 -15.20 4.29 3.03
N LYS A 12 -16.42 4.45 2.49
CA LYS A 12 -16.72 4.92 1.13
C LYS A 12 -15.84 6.09 0.64
N HIS A 13 -15.30 6.89 1.56
CA HIS A 13 -14.47 8.06 1.31
C HIS A 13 -13.03 7.76 0.83
N GLY A 14 -12.45 6.59 1.14
CA GLY A 14 -11.05 6.29 0.78
C GLY A 14 -10.80 6.17 -0.73
N PHE A 15 -11.85 5.86 -1.50
CA PHE A 15 -11.78 5.72 -2.96
C PHE A 15 -12.82 6.59 -3.68
N LEU A 16 -13.48 7.51 -2.97
CA LEU A 16 -14.52 8.36 -3.56
C LEU A 16 -13.90 9.28 -4.61
N SER A 17 -14.28 9.10 -5.88
CA SER A 17 -13.91 10.00 -6.96
C SER A 17 -15.17 10.57 -7.59
N THR A 18 -15.24 11.90 -7.72
CA THR A 18 -16.27 12.58 -8.52
C THR A 18 -15.86 12.68 -9.99
N GLY A 19 -14.66 12.22 -10.36
CA GLY A 19 -14.15 12.29 -11.73
C GLY A 19 -13.79 13.71 -12.19
N ASP A 20 -13.83 14.68 -11.30
CA ASP A 20 -13.43 16.06 -11.51
C ASP A 20 -12.24 16.43 -10.60
N HIS A 21 -11.74 17.66 -10.72
CA HIS A 21 -10.63 18.15 -9.90
C HIS A 21 -10.97 18.31 -8.41
N ASN A 22 -12.26 18.30 -8.04
CA ASN A 22 -12.69 18.54 -6.66
C ASN A 22 -12.54 17.31 -5.77
N SER A 23 -12.79 16.11 -6.31
CA SER A 23 -12.49 14.85 -5.62
C SER A 23 -11.91 13.83 -6.59
N PRO A 24 -10.59 13.88 -6.87
CA PRO A 24 -9.94 12.95 -7.79
C PRO A 24 -9.96 11.50 -7.29
N GLY A 25 -10.18 11.26 -5.99
CA GLY A 25 -10.25 9.94 -5.38
C GLY A 25 -8.90 9.32 -5.09
N ASN A 26 -8.90 8.00 -4.84
CA ASN A 26 -7.70 7.24 -4.43
C ASN A 26 -7.01 7.77 -3.16
N TYR A 27 -7.74 8.44 -2.28
CA TYR A 27 -7.25 8.95 -1.00
C TYR A 27 -6.54 7.88 -0.18
N GLY A 28 -7.05 6.64 -0.22
CA GLY A 28 -6.40 5.54 0.45
C GLY A 28 -5.02 5.19 -0.12
N LEU A 29 -4.86 5.19 -1.45
CA LEU A 29 -3.55 4.97 -2.07
C LEU A 29 -2.59 6.14 -1.76
N LEU A 30 -3.13 7.36 -1.66
CA LEU A 30 -2.35 8.54 -1.25
C LEU A 30 -1.86 8.40 0.19
N ASP A 31 -2.72 7.98 1.12
CA ASP A 31 -2.34 7.76 2.51
C ASP A 31 -1.23 6.70 2.63
N MET A 32 -1.36 5.59 1.89
CA MET A 32 -0.30 4.57 1.87
C MET A 32 1.00 5.07 1.22
N SER A 33 0.91 5.96 0.23
CA SER A 33 2.11 6.55 -0.40
C SER A 33 2.85 7.49 0.55
N LEU A 34 2.13 8.33 1.30
CA LEU A 34 2.67 9.23 2.31
C LEU A 34 3.28 8.45 3.47
N ALA A 35 2.63 7.37 3.89
CA ALA A 35 3.14 6.51 4.93
C ALA A 35 4.44 5.81 4.50
N LEU A 36 4.52 5.36 3.24
CA LEU A 36 5.73 4.77 2.68
C LEU A 36 6.88 5.78 2.59
N GLU A 37 6.58 7.02 2.19
CA GLU A 37 7.55 8.12 2.18
C GLU A 37 8.08 8.41 3.59
N TRP A 38 7.19 8.49 4.57
CA TRP A 38 7.58 8.67 5.97
C TRP A 38 8.50 7.53 6.45
N VAL A 39 8.17 6.29 6.10
CA VAL A 39 9.01 5.13 6.42
C VAL A 39 10.36 5.28 5.75
N TYR A 40 10.44 5.58 4.46
CA TYR A 40 11.71 5.71 3.74
C TYR A 40 12.64 6.75 4.37
N GLU A 41 12.09 7.88 4.81
CA GLU A 41 12.85 8.95 5.47
C GLU A 41 13.31 8.54 6.88
N ASN A 42 12.44 7.90 7.67
CA ASN A 42 12.65 7.67 9.10
C ASN A 42 13.23 6.29 9.44
N ILE A 43 13.17 5.29 8.55
CA ILE A 43 13.53 3.91 8.86
C ILE A 43 14.98 3.74 9.34
N ARG A 44 15.89 4.65 8.93
CA ARG A 44 17.28 4.67 9.40
C ARG A 44 17.39 4.91 10.91
N LEU A 45 16.47 5.67 11.50
CA LEU A 45 16.42 5.93 12.95
C LEU A 45 16.03 4.67 13.74
N PHE A 46 15.36 3.73 13.10
CA PHE A 46 14.95 2.45 13.68
C PHE A 46 15.91 1.31 13.34
N ASN A 47 17.14 1.61 12.89
CA ASN A 47 18.11 0.62 12.43
C ASN A 47 17.63 -0.24 11.24
N GLY A 48 16.66 0.24 10.46
CA GLY A 48 16.21 -0.45 9.25
C GLY A 48 16.86 0.11 7.98
N ASP A 49 16.83 -0.70 6.93
CA ASP A 49 17.39 -0.38 5.62
C ASP A 49 16.31 0.21 4.70
N ARG A 50 16.57 1.42 4.18
CA ARG A 50 15.67 2.10 3.24
C ARG A 50 15.70 1.53 1.83
N GLU A 51 16.74 0.78 1.47
CA GLU A 51 16.87 0.15 0.16
C GLU A 51 16.22 -1.25 0.13
N ALA A 52 15.84 -1.78 1.29
CA ALA A 52 15.24 -3.10 1.46
C ALA A 52 13.80 -3.03 2.00
N ILE A 53 13.06 -1.97 1.68
CA ILE A 53 11.65 -1.84 2.08
C ILE A 53 10.79 -2.80 1.24
N THR A 54 10.08 -3.68 1.95
CA THR A 54 9.15 -4.64 1.36
C THR A 54 7.73 -4.34 1.81
N VAL A 55 6.81 -4.18 0.85
CA VAL A 55 5.39 -3.92 1.11
C VAL A 55 4.61 -5.24 1.04
N PHE A 56 3.82 -5.55 2.06
CA PHE A 56 3.00 -6.75 2.12
C PHE A 56 1.54 -6.40 2.39
N GLY A 57 0.63 -7.13 1.75
CA GLY A 57 -0.80 -7.04 2.07
C GLY A 57 -1.61 -8.24 1.61
N PRO A 58 -2.58 -8.71 2.41
CA PRO A 58 -3.57 -9.70 1.98
C PRO A 58 -4.76 -9.07 1.23
N GLY A 59 -5.31 -9.79 0.26
CA GLY A 59 -6.52 -9.41 -0.49
C GLY A 59 -6.38 -8.06 -1.20
N ALA A 60 -7.24 -7.10 -0.86
CA ALA A 60 -7.18 -5.73 -1.39
C ALA A 60 -5.86 -5.01 -1.04
N GLY A 61 -5.23 -5.36 0.08
CA GLY A 61 -3.91 -4.85 0.46
C GLY A 61 -2.79 -5.35 -0.46
N GLY A 62 -2.92 -6.55 -1.04
CA GLY A 62 -1.96 -7.09 -2.00
C GLY A 62 -2.03 -6.39 -3.35
N ALA A 63 -3.25 -6.04 -3.79
CA ALA A 63 -3.45 -5.20 -4.97
C ALA A 63 -2.89 -3.77 -4.76
N ALA A 64 -3.11 -3.19 -3.59
CA ALA A 64 -2.52 -1.90 -3.21
C ALA A 64 -0.99 -1.95 -3.16
N ALA A 65 -0.40 -3.02 -2.62
CA ALA A 65 1.06 -3.21 -2.59
C ALA A 65 1.66 -3.26 -4.00
N GLY A 66 0.99 -3.95 -4.94
CA GLY A 66 1.38 -3.94 -6.36
C GLY A 66 1.26 -2.56 -6.99
N LEU A 67 0.17 -1.82 -6.71
CA LEU A 67 0.00 -0.44 -7.21
C LEU A 67 1.10 0.50 -6.71
N LEU A 68 1.46 0.42 -5.43
CA LEU A 68 2.55 1.22 -4.84
C LEU A 68 3.92 0.88 -5.45
N ALA A 69 4.15 -0.36 -5.87
CA ALA A 69 5.39 -0.75 -6.53
C ALA A 69 5.52 -0.18 -7.96
N VAL A 70 4.40 0.09 -8.64
CA VAL A 70 4.38 0.57 -10.04
C VAL A 70 4.29 2.10 -10.13
N LEU A 71 3.64 2.74 -9.16
CA LEU A 71 3.44 4.19 -9.12
C LEU A 71 4.79 4.94 -9.21
N PRO A 72 4.93 5.95 -10.11
CA PRO A 72 6.19 6.68 -10.28
C PRO A 72 6.70 7.33 -8.99
N LYS A 73 5.80 7.77 -8.11
CA LYS A 73 6.12 8.41 -6.83
C LYS A 73 6.68 7.44 -5.79
N THR A 74 6.28 6.17 -5.81
CA THR A 74 6.59 5.20 -4.75
C THR A 74 7.48 4.05 -5.20
N ARG A 75 7.67 3.88 -6.51
CA ARG A 75 8.54 2.86 -7.12
C ARG A 75 10.00 2.94 -6.64
N SER A 76 10.50 4.13 -6.32
CA SER A 76 11.86 4.31 -5.78
C SER A 76 12.00 3.84 -4.33
N TYR A 77 10.89 3.76 -3.59
CA TYR A 77 10.88 3.40 -2.18
C TYR A 77 10.59 1.91 -1.96
N VAL A 78 9.78 1.28 -2.83
CA VAL A 78 9.45 -0.15 -2.72
C VAL A 78 10.48 -1.00 -3.47
N ARG A 79 11.21 -1.85 -2.75
CA ARG A 79 12.13 -2.80 -3.37
C ARG A 79 11.43 -4.08 -3.82
N GLN A 80 10.53 -4.58 -2.99
CA GLN A 80 9.78 -5.80 -3.22
C GLN A 80 8.34 -5.62 -2.71
N PHE A 81 7.39 -6.31 -3.34
CA PHE A 81 6.05 -6.41 -2.81
C PHE A 81 5.61 -7.87 -2.74
N ILE A 82 4.81 -8.19 -1.74
CA ILE A 82 4.22 -9.51 -1.57
C ILE A 82 2.70 -9.31 -1.54
N SER A 83 2.02 -9.87 -2.55
CA SER A 83 0.57 -9.91 -2.64
C SER A 83 0.11 -11.31 -2.25
N SER A 84 -0.59 -11.43 -1.11
CA SER A 84 -1.24 -12.68 -0.75
C SER A 84 -2.70 -12.63 -1.15
N VAL A 85 -3.05 -13.33 -2.23
CA VAL A 85 -4.45 -13.60 -2.56
C VAL A 85 -4.94 -14.62 -1.54
N GLY A 86 -5.85 -14.20 -0.66
CA GLY A 86 -6.49 -15.12 0.27
C GLY A 86 -7.30 -16.15 -0.50
N LEU A 87 -6.70 -17.31 -0.80
CA LEU A 87 -7.46 -18.50 -1.16
C LEU A 87 -8.27 -18.88 0.08
N MET A 88 -9.55 -18.52 0.11
CA MET A 88 -10.53 -19.19 0.98
C MET A 88 -10.57 -20.65 0.51
N PRO A 89 -10.10 -21.64 1.30
CA PRO A 89 -10.25 -23.03 0.94
C PRO A 89 -11.70 -23.43 1.26
N GLY A 90 -12.62 -23.18 0.33
CA GLY A 90 -14.05 -23.40 0.59
C GLY A 90 -15.01 -23.43 -0.61
N LEU A 91 -14.54 -23.29 -1.85
CA LEU A 91 -15.42 -23.45 -3.02
C LEU A 91 -14.79 -24.39 -4.07
N MET A 92 -14.76 -25.68 -3.72
CA MET A 92 -14.90 -26.77 -4.68
C MET A 92 -16.25 -27.43 -4.38
N VAL A 93 -17.28 -27.04 -5.13
CA VAL A 93 -18.42 -27.90 -5.50
C VAL A 93 -18.72 -27.61 -6.96
#